data_AF-A0A9X1ZTG9-F1
#
_entry.id   AF-A0A9X1ZTG9-F1
#
_cell.length_a   1.000
_cell.length_b   1.000
_cell.length_c   1.000
_cell.angle_alpha   90.00
_cell.angle_beta   90.00
_cell.angle_gamma   90.00
#
_symmetry.space_group_name_H-M   'P 1'
#
loop_
_entity.id
_entity.type
_entity.pdbx_description
1 polymer ?
#
loop_
_entity_poly.entity_id
_entity_poly.type
_entity_poly.pdbx_seq_one_letter_code
_entity_poly.pdbx_strand_id
1 'polypeptide(L)'
;MEYQQGQDREQLSLYATCLDDMIPQGNSVRLIDQFVNLLDLSQMGFQTIAPQGRPPYHPADLLKLFIYGYMNQMRSSRRLEKEAY
;
A
#
# COMPACT_ATOMS: atom_id res chain seq x y z
N MET A 1 -3.35 13.17 -12.59
CA MET A 1 -4.13 11.97 -12.96
C MET A 1 -4.68 11.38 -11.69
N GLU A 2 -5.96 11.04 -11.65
CA GLU A 2 -6.63 10.62 -10.41
C GLU A 2 -6.38 9.12 -10.16
N TYR A 3 -5.70 8.82 -9.06
CA TYR A 3 -5.65 7.47 -8.49
C TYR A 3 -6.82 7.28 -7.53
N GLN A 4 -7.17 6.02 -7.24
CA GLN A 4 -8.04 5.76 -6.10
C GLN A 4 -7.38 6.29 -4.83
N GLN A 5 -8.06 7.23 -4.16
CA GLN A 5 -7.58 7.80 -2.91
C GLN A 5 -7.87 6.81 -1.77
N GLY A 6 -6.83 6.49 -1.00
CA GLY A 6 -6.96 5.74 0.25
C GLY A 6 -7.47 6.63 1.39
N GLN A 7 -7.75 6.01 2.54
CA GLN A 7 -7.95 6.74 3.79
C GLN A 7 -6.59 7.12 4.39
N ASP A 8 -6.49 8.32 4.95
CA ASP A 8 -5.29 8.74 5.68
C ASP A 8 -5.16 7.92 6.97
N ARG A 9 -3.98 7.31 7.17
CA ARG A 9 -3.70 6.47 8.33
C ARG A 9 -3.67 7.24 9.66
N GLU A 10 -3.38 8.53 9.59
CA GLU A 10 -3.32 9.44 10.75
C GLU A 10 -4.68 10.06 11.05
N GLN A 11 -5.66 9.90 10.15
CA GLN A 11 -7.00 10.41 10.34
C GLN A 11 -7.69 9.67 11.50
N LEU A 12 -8.11 10.44 12.52
CA LEU A 12 -8.97 9.95 13.58
C LEU A 12 -10.32 9.51 13.00
N SER A 13 -10.67 8.26 13.23
CA SER A 13 -12.00 7.73 12.91
C SER A 13 -12.98 8.13 14.02
N LEU A 14 -14.23 7.65 13.98
CA LEU A 14 -15.21 7.79 15.08
C LEU A 14 -14.77 7.08 16.39
N TYR A 15 -13.53 6.59 16.44
CA TYR A 15 -12.87 5.90 17.54
C TYR A 15 -11.63 6.68 17.99
N ALA A 16 -11.19 6.50 19.24
CA ALA A 16 -10.07 7.22 19.84
C ALA A 16 -8.67 6.81 19.32
N THR A 17 -8.60 6.03 18.24
CA THR A 17 -7.36 5.50 17.65
C THR A 17 -7.41 5.58 16.13
N CYS A 18 -6.27 5.88 15.52
CA CYS A 18 -6.09 5.86 14.07
C CYS A 18 -5.57 4.48 13.59
N LEU A 19 -5.55 4.24 12.27
CA LEU A 19 -5.05 2.96 11.73
C LEU A 19 -3.58 2.74 12.07
N ASP A 20 -2.79 3.81 12.17
CA ASP A 20 -1.37 3.71 12.51
C ASP A 20 -1.15 3.24 13.95
N ASP A 21 -2.06 3.58 14.88
CA ASP A 21 -2.01 3.13 16.29
C ASP A 21 -2.21 1.61 16.42
N MET A 22 -2.91 1.00 15.47
CA MET A 22 -3.19 -0.44 15.46
C MET A 22 -1.96 -1.27 15.02
N ILE A 23 -0.93 -0.62 14.48
CA ILE A 23 0.27 -1.29 13.95
C ILE A 23 1.44 -1.11 14.92
N PRO A 24 2.02 -2.20 15.47
CA PRO A 24 3.19 -2.12 16.33
C PRO A 24 4.35 -1.36 15.68
N GLN A 25 5.10 -0.59 16.47
CA GLN A 25 6.23 0.23 16.00
C GLN A 25 7.34 -0.62 15.32
N GLY A 26 7.54 -1.85 15.78
CA GLY A 26 8.53 -2.78 15.20
C GLY A 26 8.04 -3.59 13.99
N ASN A 27 6.83 -3.33 13.46
CA ASN A 27 6.29 -4.11 12.36
C ASN A 27 6.99 -3.78 11.02
N SER A 28 7.32 -4.81 10.23
CA SER A 28 7.99 -4.68 8.94
C SER A 28 7.22 -3.83 7.93
N VAL A 29 5.90 -3.73 8.03
CA VAL A 29 5.08 -2.88 7.14
C VAL A 29 5.50 -1.41 7.18
N ARG A 30 5.99 -0.92 8.33
CA ARG A 30 6.47 0.46 8.47
C ARG A 30 7.76 0.68 7.68
N LEU A 31 8.66 -0.30 7.68
CA LEU A 31 9.88 -0.30 6.86
C LEU A 31 9.53 -0.30 5.37
N ILE A 32 8.58 -1.14 4.96
CA ILE A 32 8.12 -1.23 3.57
C ILE A 32 7.53 0.11 3.12
N ASP A 33 6.68 0.73 3.94
CA ASP A 33 6.07 2.03 3.63
C ASP A 33 7.14 3.11 3.44
N GLN A 34 8.05 3.29 4.40
CA GLN A 34 9.13 4.27 4.29
C GLN A 34 10.03 4.00 3.09
N PHE A 35 10.42 2.74 2.87
CA PHE A 35 11.27 2.35 1.76
C PHE A 35 10.66 2.72 0.41
N VAL A 36 9.38 2.38 0.19
CA VAL A 36 8.71 2.68 -1.07
C VAL A 36 8.47 4.18 -1.24
N ASN A 37 8.18 4.91 -0.16
CA ASN A 37 7.97 6.37 -0.21
C ASN A 37 9.25 7.15 -0.58
N LEU A 38 10.45 6.55 -0.40
CA LEU A 38 11.72 7.13 -0.81
C LEU A 38 12.06 6.89 -2.29
N LEU A 39 11.32 6.02 -2.99
CA LEU A 39 11.61 5.67 -4.39
C LEU A 39 10.94 6.65 -5.36
N ASP A 40 11.69 7.09 -6.36
CA ASP A 40 11.11 7.77 -7.53
C ASP A 40 10.59 6.73 -8.54
N LEU A 41 9.34 6.31 -8.36
CA LEU A 41 8.70 5.33 -9.22
C LEU A 41 8.58 5.82 -10.68
N SER A 42 8.53 7.13 -10.90
CA SER A 42 8.45 7.69 -12.26
C SER A 42 9.75 7.46 -13.04
N GLN A 43 10.90 7.67 -12.38
CA GLN A 43 12.23 7.40 -12.96
C GLN A 43 12.50 5.91 -13.16
N MET A 44 11.90 5.06 -12.32
CA MET A 44 12.00 3.60 -12.45
C MET A 44 11.11 3.02 -13.57
N GLY A 45 10.37 3.87 -14.30
CA GLY A 45 9.55 3.47 -15.44
C GLY A 45 8.17 2.93 -15.08
N PHE A 46 7.69 3.17 -13.85
CA PHE A 46 6.29 2.89 -13.52
C PHE A 46 5.39 3.89 -14.27
N GLN A 47 4.56 3.36 -15.16
CA GLN A 47 3.63 4.14 -15.97
C GLN A 47 2.19 3.82 -15.57
N THR A 48 1.33 4.83 -15.63
CA THR A 48 -0.11 4.67 -15.43
C THR A 48 -0.73 4.14 -16.72
N ILE A 49 -1.35 2.96 -16.68
CA ILE A 49 -1.72 2.20 -17.90
C ILE A 49 -3.13 2.53 -18.42
N ALA A 50 -4.05 3.00 -17.56
CA ALA A 50 -5.47 3.08 -17.92
C ALA A 50 -6.05 4.50 -17.78
N PRO A 51 -6.29 5.23 -18.88
CA PRO A 51 -6.96 6.53 -18.86
C PRO A 51 -8.50 6.44 -18.86
N GLN A 52 -9.07 5.24 -19.00
CA GLN A 52 -10.52 5.03 -19.11
C GLN A 52 -11.01 3.96 -18.12
N GLY A 53 -12.19 4.18 -17.56
CA GLY A 53 -12.82 3.27 -16.61
C GLY A 53 -12.53 3.63 -15.16
N ARG A 54 -12.42 2.62 -14.29
CA ARG A 54 -12.15 2.83 -12.86
C ARG A 54 -10.74 3.41 -12.68
N PRO A 55 -10.56 4.47 -11.85
CA PRO A 55 -9.24 4.99 -11.54
C PRO A 55 -8.29 3.89 -11.08
N PRO A 56 -7.02 3.88 -11.55
CA PRO A 56 -6.06 2.88 -11.14
C PRO A 56 -5.66 3.08 -9.67
N TYR A 57 -5.15 2.01 -9.05
CA TYR A 57 -4.43 2.13 -7.78
C TYR A 57 -3.08 2.83 -7.99
N HIS A 58 -2.57 3.49 -6.95
CA HIS A 58 -1.26 4.11 -7.02
C HIS A 58 -0.16 3.02 -7.12
N PRO A 59 0.83 3.15 -8.02
CA PRO A 59 1.90 2.15 -8.18
C PRO A 59 2.66 1.86 -6.88
N ALA A 60 2.83 2.87 -6.02
CA ALA A 60 3.47 2.71 -4.71
C ALA A 60 2.71 1.74 -3.80
N ASP A 61 1.38 1.80 -3.77
CA ASP A 61 0.57 0.94 -2.91
C ASP A 61 0.65 -0.52 -3.36
N LEU A 62 0.60 -0.73 -4.67
CA LEU A 62 0.78 -2.06 -5.27
C LEU A 62 2.20 -2.61 -5.02
N LEU A 63 3.22 -1.75 -5.06
CA LEU A 63 4.59 -2.15 -4.76
C LEU A 63 4.77 -2.52 -3.28
N LYS A 64 4.18 -1.75 -2.35
CA LYS A 64 4.18 -2.07 -0.91
C LYS A 64 3.55 -3.45 -0.66
N LEU A 65 2.37 -3.71 -1.24
CA LEU A 65 1.69 -5.02 -1.16
C LEU A 65 2.54 -6.15 -1.75
N PHE A 66 3.19 -5.91 -2.88
CA PHE A 66 4.05 -6.91 -3.52
C PHE A 66 5.25 -7.29 -2.63
N ILE A 67 5.93 -6.29 -2.06
CA ILE A 67 7.07 -6.51 -1.15
C ILE A 67 6.59 -7.25 0.10
N TYR A 68 5.47 -6.85 0.69
CA TYR A 68 4.89 -7.53 1.85
C TYR A 68 4.61 -9.01 1.56
N GLY A 69 3.94 -9.30 0.44
CA GLY A 69 3.68 -10.67 0.03
C GLY A 69 4.96 -11.47 -0.18
N TYR A 70 5.97 -10.86 -0.83
CA TYR A 70 7.27 -11.48 -1.03
C TYR A 70 7.95 -11.85 0.30
N MET A 71 8.01 -10.91 1.25
CA MET A 71 8.65 -11.11 2.57
C MET A 71 7.97 -12.21 3.39
N ASN A 72 6.65 -12.35 3.25
CA ASN A 72 5.86 -13.38 3.95
C ASN A 72 5.75 -14.70 3.15
N GLN A 73 6.54 -14.87 2.08
CA GLN A 73 6.50 -16.05 1.20
C GLN A 73 5.12 -16.31 0.57
N MET A 74 4.31 -15.25 0.45
CA MET A 74 2.96 -15.27 -0.12
C MET A 74 2.99 -14.83 -1.58
N ARG A 75 3.02 -15.81 -2.48
CA ARG A 75 3.05 -15.57 -3.94
C ARG A 75 1.68 -15.45 -4.58
N SER A 76 0.63 -15.92 -3.91
CA SER A 76 -0.73 -15.90 -4.44
C SER A 76 -1.44 -14.62 -4.01
N SER A 77 -1.93 -13.85 -4.99
CA SER A 77 -2.75 -12.66 -4.73
C SER A 77 -4.01 -12.99 -3.93
N ARG A 78 -4.65 -14.13 -4.17
CA ARG A 78 -5.80 -14.61 -3.37
C ARG A 78 -5.43 -14.93 -1.94
N ARG A 79 -4.24 -15.48 -1.69
CA ARG A 79 -3.78 -15.69 -0.31
C ARG A 79 -3.52 -14.36 0.38
N LEU A 80 -2.90 -13.41 -0.33
CA LEU A 80 -2.64 -12.06 0.18
C LEU A 80 -3.93 -11.34 0.57
N GLU A 81 -4.96 -11.44 -0.28
CA GLU A 81 -6.30 -10.92 -0.01
C GLU A 81 -6.91 -11.53 1.26
N LYS A 82 -6.78 -12.85 1.46
CA LYS A 82 -7.32 -13.53 2.65
C LYS A 82 -6.72 -13.08 3.98
N GLU A 83 -5.47 -12.63 3.99
CA GLU A 83 -4.82 -12.12 5.22
C GLU A 83 -5.27 -10.69 5.58
N ALA A 84 -6.01 -10.03 4.69
CA ALA A 84 -6.54 -8.69 4.93
C ALA A 84 -7.95 -8.69 5.58
N TYR A 85 -8.52 -9.88 5.84
CA TYR A 85 -9.80 -10.09 6.51
C TYR A 85 -9.62 -10.73 7.88
#